data_AF-A0A9D5PGA0-F1
#
_entry.id   AF-A0A9D5PGA0-F1
#
_cell.length_a   1.000
_cell.length_b   1.000
_cell.length_c   1.000
_cell.angle_alpha   90.00
_cell.angle_beta   90.00
_cell.angle_gamma   90.00
#
_symmetry.space_group_name_H-M   'P 1'
#
loop_
_entity.id
_entity.type
_entity.pdbx_description
1 polymer ?
#
loop_
_entity_poly.entity_id
_entity_poly.type
_entity_poly.pdbx_seq_one_letter_code
_entity_poly.pdbx_strand_id
1 'polypeptide(L)'
;MKHRRKNEDESSLELLLDTMCNTFGGVMFIAISIFVISLNLVQQQPSSPTAPVDPAALQSQIDSIRIMLEELQIAAQLKKEAVQLKKLDESQRKQHELLMAMQLVKELEIKNSVLESAIKKAQQPLDQAKMLRNKLAHELNMQKISNNQKHAELMTMQNKLSELNQHKASQLELAFKLIQPSAEAPFFIILHGTQIWPVGPWQQANHKDQVDEAVSSSEFTNGKLLVVSCQRKPGYGIEVLENNQLSGAFTALLQKIPHNRVPKFFVHPNSAAVAFRMREILKNKNIKHGCTLAASDNEDFKYQYTPNVAYEY
;
A
#
# COMPACT_ATOMS: atom_id res chain seq x y z
N MET A 1 62.38 -11.25 -86.56
CA MET A 1 61.71 -10.44 -85.52
C MET A 1 61.17 -11.37 -84.45
N LYS A 2 61.58 -11.15 -83.19
CA LYS A 2 61.20 -11.89 -81.97
C LYS A 2 59.95 -11.25 -81.34
N HIS A 3 58.99 -12.05 -80.89
CA HIS A 3 58.12 -11.92 -79.69
C HIS A 3 56.98 -12.95 -79.82
N ARG A 4 56.45 -13.65 -78.81
CA ARG A 4 56.80 -13.96 -77.42
C ARG A 4 55.76 -15.04 -77.06
N ARG A 5 56.11 -16.33 -77.10
CA ARG A 5 55.28 -17.40 -76.51
C ARG A 5 55.50 -17.35 -75.00
N LYS A 6 54.52 -16.92 -74.21
CA LYS A 6 54.48 -17.18 -72.76
C LYS A 6 53.05 -17.05 -72.23
N ASN A 7 52.65 -18.11 -71.54
CA ASN A 7 51.76 -18.14 -70.37
C ASN A 7 50.24 -18.01 -70.61
N GLU A 8 49.60 -19.12 -71.00
CA GLU A 8 48.15 -19.33 -70.79
C GLU A 8 47.87 -20.33 -69.65
N ASP A 9 48.81 -21.23 -69.32
CA ASP A 9 48.65 -22.20 -68.22
C ASP A 9 48.81 -21.60 -66.81
N GLU A 10 49.45 -20.42 -66.66
CA GLU A 10 49.53 -19.72 -65.36
C GLU A 10 48.16 -19.16 -64.93
N SER A 11 47.29 -18.81 -65.89
CA SER A 11 46.02 -18.13 -65.57
C SER A 11 44.97 -19.06 -64.96
N SER A 12 44.97 -20.35 -65.31
CA SER A 12 44.04 -21.33 -64.72
C SER A 12 44.42 -21.72 -63.29
N LEU A 13 45.73 -21.72 -62.99
CA LEU A 13 46.25 -22.02 -61.67
C LEU A 13 46.12 -20.82 -60.73
N GLU A 14 46.32 -19.59 -61.23
CA GLU A 14 46.02 -18.37 -60.48
C GLU A 14 44.53 -18.26 -60.13
N LEU A 15 43.63 -18.56 -61.07
CA LEU A 15 42.18 -18.54 -60.81
C LEU A 15 41.76 -19.61 -59.77
N LEU A 16 42.38 -20.79 -59.80
CA LEU A 16 42.16 -21.84 -58.81
C LEU A 16 42.67 -21.42 -57.43
N LEU A 17 43.86 -20.82 -57.36
CA LEU A 17 44.44 -20.26 -56.13
C LEU A 17 43.58 -19.13 -55.57
N ASP A 18 43.04 -18.25 -56.42
CA ASP A 18 42.10 -17.22 -56.00
C ASP A 18 40.81 -17.81 -55.44
N THR A 19 40.29 -18.87 -56.06
CA THR A 19 39.08 -19.55 -55.58
C THR A 19 39.34 -20.28 -54.25
N MET A 20 40.51 -20.88 -54.08
CA MET A 20 40.92 -21.51 -52.82
C MET A 20 41.19 -20.48 -51.72
N CYS A 21 41.84 -19.36 -52.02
CA CYS A 21 42.10 -18.29 -51.06
C CYS A 21 40.80 -17.60 -50.63
N ASN A 22 39.87 -17.37 -51.55
CA ASN A 22 38.57 -16.78 -51.24
C ASN A 22 37.67 -17.73 -50.43
N THR A 23 37.67 -19.04 -50.75
CA THR A 23 36.91 -20.02 -49.96
C THR A 23 37.55 -20.25 -48.60
N PHE A 24 38.89 -20.30 -48.51
CA PHE A 24 39.62 -20.40 -47.24
C PHE A 24 39.39 -19.16 -46.36
N GLY A 25 39.44 -17.97 -46.94
CA GLY A 25 39.12 -16.72 -46.26
C GLY A 25 37.67 -16.69 -45.75
N GLY A 26 36.72 -17.17 -46.55
CA GLY A 26 35.32 -17.31 -46.15
C GLY A 26 35.10 -18.27 -44.98
N VAL A 27 35.74 -19.44 -45.02
CA VAL A 27 35.67 -20.43 -43.92
C VAL A 27 36.33 -19.89 -42.64
N MET A 28 37.48 -19.24 -42.76
CA MET A 28 38.14 -18.57 -41.62
C MET A 28 37.28 -17.45 -41.04
N PHE A 29 36.64 -16.65 -41.88
CA PHE A 29 35.75 -15.57 -41.42
C PHE A 29 34.51 -16.12 -40.69
N ILE A 30 33.92 -17.22 -41.17
CA ILE A 30 32.82 -17.90 -40.50
C ILE A 30 33.27 -18.47 -39.14
N ALA A 31 34.44 -19.10 -39.08
CA ALA A 31 34.98 -19.67 -37.85
C ALA A 31 35.26 -18.59 -36.79
N ILE A 32 35.86 -17.46 -37.19
CA ILE A 32 36.11 -16.33 -36.29
C ILE A 32 34.80 -15.68 -35.85
N SER A 33 33.82 -15.55 -36.75
CA SER A 33 32.49 -15.01 -36.43
C SER A 33 31.77 -15.89 -35.40
N ILE A 34 31.79 -17.21 -35.57
CA ILE A 34 31.24 -18.16 -34.59
C ILE A 34 31.98 -18.03 -33.26
N PHE A 35 33.32 -17.96 -33.28
CA PHE A 35 34.13 -17.82 -32.07
C PHE A 35 33.83 -16.52 -31.30
N VAL A 36 33.70 -15.39 -31.99
CA VAL A 36 33.37 -14.09 -31.40
C VAL A 36 31.93 -14.08 -30.86
N ILE A 37 30.98 -14.69 -31.57
CA ILE A 37 29.60 -14.85 -31.10
C ILE A 37 29.56 -15.75 -29.86
N SER A 38 30.29 -16.87 -29.86
CA SER A 38 30.39 -17.77 -28.71
C SER A 38 31.06 -17.10 -27.50
N LEU A 39 32.12 -16.31 -27.69
CA LEU A 39 32.77 -15.56 -26.62
C LEU A 39 31.84 -14.49 -26.01
N ASN A 40 31.07 -13.79 -26.84
CA ASN A 40 30.09 -12.80 -26.36
C ASN A 40 28.88 -13.45 -25.67
N LEU A 41 28.42 -14.64 -26.12
CA LEU A 41 27.38 -15.39 -25.41
C LEU A 41 27.86 -15.91 -24.05
N VAL A 42 29.14 -16.30 -23.93
CA VAL A 42 29.71 -16.78 -22.66
C VAL A 42 29.90 -15.65 -21.65
N GLN A 43 30.15 -14.41 -22.10
CA GLN A 43 30.27 -13.25 -21.20
C GLN A 43 28.93 -12.66 -20.72
N GLN A 44 27.78 -13.07 -21.29
CA GLN A 44 26.45 -12.60 -20.90
C GLN A 44 25.62 -13.60 -20.09
N GLN A 45 26.20 -14.68 -19.58
CA GLN A 45 25.51 -15.51 -18.60
C GLN A 45 25.80 -15.03 -17.17
N PRO A 46 24.81 -14.43 -16.46
CA PRO A 46 24.85 -14.46 -15.00
C PRO A 46 24.84 -15.93 -14.59
N SER A 47 25.77 -16.30 -13.71
CA SER A 47 25.85 -17.60 -13.07
C SER A 47 24.49 -18.01 -12.47
N SER A 48 23.70 -18.76 -13.25
CA SER A 48 22.51 -19.47 -12.77
C SER A 48 22.83 -20.95 -12.68
N PRO A 49 22.49 -21.62 -11.57
CA PRO A 49 22.88 -23.00 -11.31
C PRO A 49 22.16 -23.94 -12.28
N THR A 50 22.91 -24.97 -12.68
CA THR A 50 22.54 -26.15 -13.46
C THR A 50 21.07 -26.53 -13.32
N ALA A 51 20.29 -26.34 -14.40
CA ALA A 51 18.95 -26.91 -14.49
C ALA A 51 19.05 -28.45 -14.54
N PRO A 52 18.22 -29.19 -13.78
CA PRO A 52 18.20 -30.65 -13.86
C PRO A 52 17.68 -31.08 -15.23
N VAL A 53 18.44 -31.95 -15.91
CA VAL A 53 17.99 -32.63 -17.12
C VAL A 53 16.72 -33.41 -16.79
N ASP A 54 15.61 -33.06 -17.44
CA ASP A 54 14.30 -33.68 -17.21
C ASP A 54 14.38 -35.18 -17.61
N PRO A 55 14.26 -36.12 -16.66
CA PRO A 55 14.37 -37.55 -16.94
C PRO A 55 13.30 -38.05 -17.93
N ALA A 56 12.18 -37.33 -18.07
CA ALA A 56 11.13 -37.66 -19.04
C ALA A 56 11.59 -37.48 -20.50
N ALA A 57 12.42 -36.47 -20.78
CA ALA A 57 12.93 -36.20 -22.12
C ALA A 57 13.96 -37.26 -22.57
N LEU A 58 14.79 -37.72 -21.63
CA LEU A 58 15.78 -38.78 -21.88
C LEU A 58 15.08 -40.14 -22.12
N GLN A 59 14.03 -40.43 -21.36
CA GLN A 59 13.26 -41.66 -21.51
C GLN A 59 12.55 -41.73 -22.87
N SER A 60 11.98 -40.61 -23.34
CA SER A 60 11.35 -40.52 -24.66
C SER A 60 12.34 -40.78 -25.82
N GLN A 61 13.60 -40.34 -25.70
CA GLN A 61 14.62 -40.63 -26.71
C GLN A 61 15.00 -42.11 -26.73
N ILE A 62 15.15 -42.74 -25.56
CA ILE A 62 15.44 -44.18 -25.45
C ILE A 62 14.32 -45.01 -26.09
N ASP A 63 13.06 -44.66 -25.85
CA ASP A 63 11.92 -45.37 -26.42
C ASP A 63 11.86 -45.20 -27.95
N SER A 64 12.18 -44.01 -28.48
CA SER A 64 12.24 -43.79 -29.93
C SER A 64 13.31 -44.63 -30.64
N ILE A 65 14.48 -44.80 -29.99
CA ILE A 65 15.58 -45.60 -30.52
C ILE A 65 15.22 -47.09 -30.49
N ARG A 66 14.52 -47.56 -29.44
CA ARG A 66 14.05 -48.95 -29.37
C ARG A 66 13.08 -49.30 -30.49
N ILE A 67 12.13 -48.40 -30.77
CA ILE A 67 11.17 -48.59 -31.88
C ILE A 67 11.89 -48.69 -33.23
N MET A 68 12.86 -47.80 -33.50
CA MET A 68 13.65 -47.86 -34.74
C MET A 68 14.45 -49.16 -34.87
N LEU A 69 14.95 -49.70 -33.76
CA LEU A 69 15.73 -50.93 -33.74
C LEU A 69 14.84 -52.16 -34.02
N GLU A 70 13.63 -52.19 -33.46
CA GLU A 70 12.63 -53.22 -33.75
C GLU A 70 12.18 -53.17 -35.23
N GLU A 71 11.93 -51.98 -35.79
CA GLU A 71 11.58 -51.82 -37.20
C GLU A 71 12.69 -52.33 -38.14
N LEU A 72 13.96 -52.03 -37.83
CA LEU A 72 15.11 -52.53 -38.59
C LEU A 72 15.26 -54.05 -38.51
N GLN A 73 15.01 -54.64 -37.34
CA GLN A 73 15.06 -56.10 -37.18
C GLN A 73 13.95 -56.79 -37.98
N ILE A 74 12.73 -56.26 -37.95
CA ILE A 74 11.60 -56.78 -38.73
C ILE A 74 11.91 -56.66 -40.23
N ALA A 75 12.43 -55.53 -40.70
CA ALA A 75 12.80 -55.33 -42.11
C ALA A 75 13.91 -56.30 -42.56
N ALA A 76 14.88 -56.60 -41.70
CA ALA A 76 15.93 -57.57 -41.98
C ALA A 76 15.37 -59.01 -42.07
N GLN A 77 14.41 -59.35 -41.21
CA GLN A 77 13.78 -60.66 -41.19
C GLN A 77 12.90 -60.90 -42.44
N LEU A 78 12.10 -59.91 -42.83
CA LEU A 78 11.31 -59.93 -44.07
C LEU A 78 12.17 -60.10 -45.33
N LYS A 79 13.35 -59.44 -45.38
CA LYS A 79 14.30 -59.62 -46.49
C LYS A 79 14.86 -61.04 -46.56
N LYS A 80 15.09 -61.68 -45.41
CA LYS A 80 15.61 -63.05 -45.34
C LYS A 80 14.57 -64.07 -45.81
N GLU A 81 13.30 -63.86 -45.48
CA GLU A 81 12.18 -64.71 -45.91
C GLU A 81 11.85 -64.54 -47.40
N ALA A 82 11.95 -63.32 -47.94
CA ALA A 82 11.77 -63.05 -49.38
C ALA A 82 12.77 -63.81 -50.28
N VAL A 83 13.97 -64.08 -49.78
CA VAL A 83 15.00 -64.88 -50.48
C VAL A 83 14.67 -66.38 -50.45
N GLN A 84 14.01 -66.86 -49.39
CA GLN A 84 13.58 -68.25 -49.28
C GLN A 84 12.39 -68.56 -50.21
N LEU A 85 11.44 -67.64 -50.34
CA LEU A 85 10.26 -67.73 -51.21
C LEU A 85 10.55 -67.99 -52.71
N LYS A 86 11.73 -67.60 -53.21
CA LYS A 86 12.13 -67.85 -54.61
C LYS A 86 12.42 -69.33 -54.94
N LYS A 87 12.49 -70.21 -53.93
CA LYS A 87 12.84 -71.64 -54.09
C LYS A 87 11.68 -72.63 -53.91
N LEU A 88 10.45 -72.17 -53.66
CA LEU A 88 9.31 -73.06 -53.33
C LEU A 88 8.32 -73.23 -54.49
N ASP A 89 7.74 -74.43 -54.54
CA ASP A 89 6.68 -74.89 -55.47
C ASP A 89 5.34 -74.16 -55.20
N GLU A 90 4.43 -74.13 -56.17
CA GLU A 90 3.24 -73.25 -56.17
C GLU A 90 2.27 -73.51 -54.99
N SER A 91 2.17 -74.78 -54.55
CA SER A 91 1.40 -75.18 -53.36
C SER A 91 2.02 -74.63 -52.07
N GLN A 92 3.35 -74.65 -51.97
CA GLN A 92 4.07 -74.14 -50.81
C GLN A 92 4.04 -72.61 -50.72
N ARG A 93 3.95 -71.91 -51.87
CA ARG A 93 3.76 -70.44 -51.90
C ARG A 93 2.42 -70.04 -51.30
N LYS A 94 1.32 -70.71 -51.67
CA LYS A 94 -0.01 -70.45 -51.10
C LYS A 94 -0.05 -70.72 -49.60
N GLN A 95 0.62 -71.78 -49.15
CA GLN A 95 0.70 -72.11 -47.72
C GLN A 95 1.53 -71.08 -46.93
N HIS A 96 2.58 -70.53 -47.54
CA HIS A 96 3.37 -69.45 -46.96
C HIS A 96 2.61 -68.11 -46.95
N GLU A 97 1.88 -67.77 -48.01
CA GLU A 97 0.99 -66.59 -48.05
C GLU A 97 -0.10 -66.67 -46.97
N LEU A 98 -0.71 -67.83 -46.77
CA LEU A 98 -1.69 -68.04 -45.71
C LEU A 98 -1.08 -67.85 -44.31
N LEU A 99 0.14 -68.36 -44.09
CA LEU A 99 0.85 -68.20 -42.82
C LEU A 99 1.21 -66.73 -42.55
N MET A 100 1.66 -66.01 -43.58
CA MET A 100 1.91 -64.56 -43.53
C MET A 100 0.62 -63.78 -43.24
N ALA A 101 -0.50 -64.12 -43.88
CA ALA A 101 -1.79 -63.49 -43.62
C ALA A 101 -2.27 -63.74 -42.18
N MET A 102 -2.09 -64.95 -41.64
CA MET A 102 -2.39 -65.25 -40.23
C MET A 102 -1.50 -64.46 -39.26
N GLN A 103 -0.21 -64.31 -39.57
CA GLN A 103 0.69 -63.48 -38.76
C GLN A 103 0.27 -62.01 -38.78
N LEU A 104 -0.11 -61.48 -39.95
CA LEU A 104 -0.60 -60.10 -40.09
C LEU A 104 -1.90 -59.86 -39.31
N VAL A 105 -2.85 -60.79 -39.35
CA VAL A 105 -4.09 -60.70 -38.56
C VAL A 105 -3.77 -60.66 -37.07
N LYS A 106 -2.87 -61.53 -36.60
CA LYS A 106 -2.45 -61.54 -35.20
C LYS A 106 -1.75 -60.24 -34.79
N GLU A 107 -0.94 -59.66 -35.67
CA GLU A 107 -0.30 -58.37 -35.43
C GLU A 107 -1.34 -57.23 -35.36
N LEU A 108 -2.35 -57.24 -36.23
CA LEU A 108 -3.45 -56.27 -36.22
C LEU A 108 -4.31 -56.39 -34.95
N GLU A 109 -4.58 -57.61 -34.47
CA GLU A 109 -5.28 -57.83 -33.21
C GLU A 109 -4.50 -57.25 -32.01
N ILE A 110 -3.17 -57.48 -31.98
CA ILE A 110 -2.29 -56.91 -30.95
C ILE A 110 -2.34 -55.38 -31.04
N LYS A 111 -2.16 -54.80 -32.24
CA LYS A 111 -2.22 -53.35 -32.45
C LYS A 111 -3.55 -52.75 -32.01
N ASN A 112 -4.69 -53.37 -32.36
CA ASN A 112 -6.01 -52.90 -31.94
C ASN A 112 -6.17 -52.96 -30.42
N SER A 113 -5.75 -54.04 -29.77
CA SER A 113 -5.81 -54.15 -28.31
C SER A 113 -4.97 -53.07 -27.60
N VAL A 114 -3.79 -52.76 -28.15
CA VAL A 114 -2.92 -51.68 -27.66
C VAL A 114 -3.60 -50.33 -27.87
N LEU A 115 -4.21 -50.10 -29.03
CA LEU A 115 -4.91 -48.85 -29.36
C LEU A 115 -6.12 -48.62 -28.43
N GLU A 116 -6.93 -49.65 -28.19
CA GLU A 116 -8.05 -49.59 -27.24
C GLU A 116 -7.57 -49.27 -25.82
N SER A 117 -6.47 -49.88 -25.40
CA SER A 117 -5.87 -49.58 -24.09
C SER A 117 -5.36 -48.13 -24.02
N ALA A 118 -4.80 -47.60 -25.11
CA ALA A 118 -4.31 -46.23 -25.20
C ALA A 118 -5.47 -45.22 -25.20
N ILE A 119 -6.55 -45.49 -25.93
CA ILE A 119 -7.78 -44.68 -25.91
C ILE A 119 -8.36 -44.65 -24.50
N LYS A 120 -8.45 -45.81 -23.83
CA LYS A 120 -8.96 -45.88 -22.45
C LYS A 120 -8.07 -45.10 -21.47
N LYS A 121 -6.75 -45.18 -21.62
CA LYS A 121 -5.79 -44.38 -20.84
C LYS A 121 -5.91 -42.88 -21.13
N ALA A 122 -6.20 -42.47 -22.37
CA ALA A 122 -6.40 -41.08 -22.74
C ALA A 122 -7.77 -40.52 -22.31
N GLN A 123 -8.78 -41.37 -22.15
CA GLN A 123 -10.11 -40.97 -21.67
C GLN A 123 -10.09 -40.58 -20.17
N GLN A 124 -9.29 -41.27 -19.36
CA GLN A 124 -9.16 -40.98 -17.92
C GLN A 124 -8.74 -39.53 -17.60
N PRO A 125 -7.67 -38.96 -18.19
CA PRO A 125 -7.29 -37.57 -17.93
C PRO A 125 -8.34 -36.58 -18.46
N LEU A 126 -9.06 -36.91 -19.54
CA LEU A 126 -10.15 -36.06 -20.03
C LEU A 126 -11.30 -35.99 -19.02
N ASP A 127 -11.69 -37.11 -18.43
CA ASP A 127 -12.75 -37.13 -17.41
C ASP A 127 -12.30 -36.47 -16.11
N GLN A 128 -11.03 -36.66 -15.71
CA GLN A 128 -10.44 -35.93 -14.59
C GLN A 128 -10.42 -34.41 -14.84
N ALA A 129 -10.04 -33.98 -16.04
CA ALA A 129 -10.04 -32.57 -16.43
C ALA A 129 -11.45 -31.97 -16.42
N LYS A 130 -12.47 -32.71 -16.87
CA LYS A 130 -13.88 -32.29 -16.77
C LYS A 130 -14.34 -32.14 -15.32
N MET A 131 -14.00 -33.10 -14.45
CA MET A 131 -14.33 -33.00 -13.03
C MET A 131 -13.64 -31.80 -12.36
N LEU A 132 -12.35 -31.58 -12.65
CA LEU A 132 -11.60 -30.42 -12.15
C LEU A 132 -12.21 -29.10 -12.64
N ARG A 133 -12.54 -29.00 -13.93
CA ARG A 133 -13.20 -27.83 -14.50
C ARG A 133 -14.52 -27.52 -13.78
N ASN A 134 -15.34 -28.54 -13.52
CA ASN A 134 -16.61 -28.36 -12.83
C ASN A 134 -16.42 -27.92 -11.36
N LYS A 135 -15.45 -28.50 -10.65
CA LYS A 135 -15.09 -28.06 -9.30
C LYS A 135 -14.64 -26.60 -9.27
N LEU A 136 -13.76 -26.23 -10.19
CA LEU A 136 -13.21 -24.87 -10.28
C LEU A 136 -14.29 -23.85 -10.66
N ALA A 137 -15.21 -24.21 -11.55
CA ALA A 137 -16.36 -23.38 -11.90
C ALA A 137 -17.30 -23.15 -10.70
N HIS A 138 -17.52 -24.18 -9.88
CA HIS A 138 -18.31 -24.06 -8.66
C HIS A 138 -17.63 -23.15 -7.63
N GLU A 139 -16.33 -23.34 -7.39
CA GLU A 139 -15.54 -22.51 -6.47
C GLU A 139 -15.52 -21.04 -6.89
N LEU A 140 -15.33 -20.78 -8.20
CA LEU A 140 -15.39 -19.43 -8.75
C LEU A 140 -16.75 -18.78 -8.57
N ASN A 141 -17.84 -19.55 -8.66
CA ASN A 141 -19.18 -19.04 -8.38
C ASN A 141 -19.37 -18.69 -6.89
N MET A 142 -18.91 -19.57 -5.99
CA MET A 142 -18.95 -19.30 -4.54
C MET A 142 -18.13 -18.07 -4.16
N GLN A 143 -16.96 -17.89 -4.76
CA GLN A 143 -16.11 -16.72 -4.52
C GLN A 143 -16.76 -15.43 -5.04
N LYS A 144 -17.44 -15.47 -6.19
CA LYS A 144 -18.22 -14.32 -6.70
C LYS A 144 -19.34 -13.93 -5.73
N ILE A 145 -20.09 -14.89 -5.21
CA ILE A 145 -21.15 -14.63 -4.23
C ILE A 145 -20.57 -13.99 -2.96
N SER A 146 -19.47 -14.53 -2.43
CA SER A 146 -18.79 -13.97 -1.25
C SER A 146 -18.26 -12.55 -1.48
N ASN A 147 -17.66 -12.28 -2.65
CA ASN A 147 -17.18 -10.93 -2.98
C ASN A 147 -18.32 -9.93 -3.11
N ASN A 148 -19.45 -10.33 -3.70
CA ASN A 148 -20.63 -9.47 -3.80
C ASN A 148 -21.20 -9.14 -2.41
N GLN A 149 -21.21 -10.09 -1.48
CA GLN A 149 -21.61 -9.86 -0.09
C GLN A 149 -20.69 -8.86 0.61
N LYS A 150 -19.37 -9.07 0.53
CA LYS A 150 -18.37 -8.15 1.10
C LYS A 150 -18.49 -6.74 0.50
N HIS A 151 -18.77 -6.64 -0.79
CA HIS A 151 -18.96 -5.34 -1.44
C HIS A 151 -20.21 -4.62 -0.93
N ALA A 152 -21.32 -5.34 -0.72
CA ALA A 152 -22.52 -4.78 -0.10
C ALA A 152 -22.25 -4.30 1.35
N GLU A 153 -21.49 -5.08 2.13
CA GLU A 153 -21.08 -4.68 3.48
C GLU A 153 -20.20 -3.41 3.47
N LEU A 154 -19.25 -3.30 2.54
CA LEU A 154 -18.42 -2.10 2.40
C LEU A 154 -19.27 -0.86 2.07
N MET A 155 -20.25 -0.99 1.18
CA MET A 155 -21.15 0.12 0.83
C MET A 155 -21.99 0.57 2.04
N THR A 156 -22.49 -0.38 2.85
CA THR A 156 -23.24 -0.02 4.07
C THR A 156 -22.36 0.65 5.11
N MET A 157 -21.12 0.20 5.30
CA MET A 157 -20.16 0.85 6.21
C MET A 157 -19.76 2.25 5.72
N GLN A 158 -19.55 2.44 4.42
CA GLN A 158 -19.25 3.75 3.85
C GLN A 158 -20.39 4.75 4.07
N ASN A 159 -21.64 4.32 3.86
CA ASN A 159 -22.82 5.16 4.13
C ASN A 159 -22.91 5.52 5.63
N LYS A 160 -22.62 4.57 6.52
CA LYS A 160 -22.62 4.86 7.96
C LYS A 160 -21.50 5.84 8.37
N LEU A 161 -20.34 5.76 7.73
CA LEU A 161 -19.25 6.71 7.95
C LEU A 161 -19.60 8.11 7.44
N SER A 162 -20.25 8.24 6.29
CA SER A 162 -20.67 9.55 5.77
C SER A 162 -21.73 10.18 6.66
N GLU A 163 -22.71 9.41 7.15
CA GLU A 163 -23.69 9.87 8.14
C GLU A 163 -23.02 10.35 9.43
N LEU A 164 -22.11 9.56 10.00
CA LEU A 164 -21.38 9.95 11.20
C LEU A 164 -20.51 11.21 11.00
N ASN A 165 -19.89 11.35 9.83
CA ASN A 165 -19.11 12.54 9.50
C ASN A 165 -19.98 13.78 9.33
N GLN A 166 -21.17 13.65 8.71
CA GLN A 166 -22.12 14.74 8.59
C GLN A 166 -22.65 15.19 9.96
N HIS A 167 -22.89 14.24 10.87
CA HIS A 167 -23.24 14.52 12.26
C HIS A 167 -22.09 15.15 13.06
N LYS A 168 -20.84 14.72 12.86
CA LYS A 168 -19.68 15.32 13.55
C LYS A 168 -19.34 16.72 13.03
N ALA A 169 -19.45 16.95 11.72
CA ALA A 169 -19.19 18.25 11.09
C ALA A 169 -20.18 19.33 11.57
N SER A 170 -21.37 18.93 12.03
CA SER A 170 -22.37 19.84 12.61
C SER A 170 -22.24 20.03 14.13
N GLN A 171 -21.38 19.25 14.82
CA GLN A 171 -21.26 19.29 16.29
C GLN A 171 -19.89 19.76 16.82
N LEU A 172 -18.85 19.84 15.99
CA LEU A 172 -17.50 20.19 16.45
C LEU A 172 -16.89 21.34 15.64
N GLU A 173 -17.34 22.57 15.91
CA GLU A 173 -16.43 23.71 15.84
C GLU A 173 -15.43 23.55 17.00
N LEU A 174 -14.31 22.90 16.73
CA LEU A 174 -13.16 22.87 17.64
C LEU A 174 -12.63 24.30 17.77
N ALA A 175 -13.10 25.01 18.80
CA ALA A 175 -12.57 26.30 19.21
C ALA A 175 -11.14 26.09 19.74
N PHE A 176 -10.16 26.17 18.84
CA PHE A 176 -8.76 26.25 19.21
C PHE A 176 -8.52 27.54 20.02
N LYS A 177 -7.67 27.45 21.06
CA LYS A 177 -7.22 28.62 21.82
C LYS A 177 -6.61 29.62 20.84
N LEU A 178 -7.18 30.81 20.74
CA LEU A 178 -6.75 31.83 19.79
C LEU A 178 -5.75 32.74 20.51
N ILE A 179 -4.45 32.47 20.35
CA ILE A 179 -3.41 33.35 20.85
C ILE A 179 -3.44 34.63 20.00
N GLN A 180 -4.00 35.71 20.54
CA GLN A 180 -3.98 37.04 19.91
C GLN A 180 -3.04 37.96 20.68
N PRO A 181 -2.06 38.60 20.01
CA PRO A 181 -1.26 39.63 20.64
C PRO A 181 -2.16 40.82 20.99
N SER A 182 -2.34 41.08 22.28
CA SER A 182 -2.96 42.30 22.80
C SER A 182 -1.85 43.20 23.35
N ALA A 183 -1.92 44.50 23.05
CA ALA A 183 -1.04 45.49 23.66
C ALA A 183 -1.41 45.78 25.12
N GLU A 184 -2.64 45.42 25.54
CA GLU A 184 -3.14 45.68 26.88
C GLU A 184 -3.33 44.40 27.70
N ALA A 185 -3.11 44.54 29.01
CA ALA A 185 -3.30 43.48 29.98
C ALA A 185 -4.77 42.99 30.02
N PRO A 186 -5.01 41.71 30.32
CA PRO A 186 -6.35 41.19 30.57
C PRO A 186 -7.05 41.97 31.68
N PHE A 187 -8.38 42.00 31.63
CA PHE A 187 -9.16 42.39 32.80
C PHE A 187 -9.35 41.15 33.69
N PHE A 188 -8.66 41.10 34.82
CA PHE A 188 -8.67 39.93 35.71
C PHE A 188 -9.93 39.91 36.58
N ILE A 189 -10.51 38.73 36.73
CA ILE A 189 -11.71 38.46 37.53
C ILE A 189 -11.46 37.18 38.33
N ILE A 190 -11.64 37.21 39.64
CA ILE A 190 -11.55 36.00 40.48
C ILE A 190 -12.95 35.38 40.55
N LEU A 191 -13.06 34.07 40.32
CA LEU A 191 -14.29 33.30 40.46
C LEU A 191 -14.12 32.30 41.61
N HIS A 192 -14.94 32.47 42.67
CA HIS A 192 -14.94 31.60 43.86
C HIS A 192 -16.38 31.30 44.32
N GLY A 193 -16.75 30.02 44.40
CA GLY A 193 -18.13 29.58 44.57
C GLY A 193 -19.02 30.00 43.39
N THR A 194 -20.09 30.75 43.69
CA THR A 194 -21.06 31.29 42.71
C THR A 194 -20.82 32.77 42.38
N GLN A 195 -19.78 33.36 42.97
CA GLN A 195 -19.53 34.79 42.93
C GLN A 195 -18.20 35.13 42.26
N ILE A 196 -18.14 36.32 41.69
CA ILE A 196 -16.92 36.89 41.14
C ILE A 196 -16.50 38.17 41.86
N TRP A 197 -15.20 38.42 41.84
CA TRP A 197 -14.59 39.66 42.29
C TRP A 197 -13.82 40.25 41.12
N PRO A 198 -14.22 41.43 40.58
CA PRO A 198 -13.38 42.14 39.64
C PRO A 198 -12.07 42.50 40.33
N VAL A 199 -10.96 42.35 39.62
CA VAL A 199 -9.63 42.75 40.10
C VAL A 199 -9.13 43.96 39.32
N GLY A 200 -9.40 43.99 38.02
CA GLY A 200 -8.87 45.01 37.12
C GLY A 200 -7.65 44.51 36.33
N PRO A 201 -6.84 45.40 35.78
CA PRO A 201 -6.81 46.81 36.13
C PRO A 201 -7.89 47.65 35.43
N TRP A 202 -8.34 48.71 36.10
CA TRP A 202 -9.19 49.76 35.52
C TRP A 202 -8.34 50.90 34.96
N GLN A 203 -8.58 51.33 33.72
CA GLN A 203 -7.99 52.55 33.18
C GLN A 203 -8.73 53.76 33.75
N GLN A 204 -8.13 54.46 34.71
CA GLN A 204 -8.60 55.80 35.09
C GLN A 204 -8.02 56.87 34.15
N ALA A 205 -8.62 58.07 34.17
CA ALA A 205 -8.27 59.22 33.33
C ALA A 205 -6.78 59.64 33.39
N ASN A 206 -6.03 59.20 34.42
CA ASN A 206 -4.61 59.48 34.59
C ASN A 206 -3.68 58.33 34.17
N HIS A 207 -4.18 57.36 33.38
CA HIS A 207 -3.42 56.19 32.87
C HIS A 207 -2.77 55.29 33.94
N LYS A 208 -3.19 55.39 35.21
CA LYS A 208 -2.76 54.46 36.26
C LYS A 208 -3.79 53.34 36.38
N ASP A 209 -3.33 52.13 36.10
CA ASP A 209 -4.04 50.89 36.33
C ASP A 209 -4.31 50.74 37.85
N GLN A 210 -5.58 50.80 38.28
CA GLN A 210 -5.98 50.59 39.68
C GLN A 210 -6.71 49.25 39.85
N VAL A 211 -6.50 48.63 41.01
CA VAL A 211 -7.22 47.43 41.45
C VAL A 211 -8.62 47.83 41.94
N ASP A 212 -9.61 46.98 41.66
CA ASP A 212 -10.99 47.19 42.09
C ASP A 212 -11.15 47.20 43.62
N GLU A 213 -12.12 47.95 44.12
CA GLU A 213 -12.45 48.02 45.55
C GLU A 213 -12.88 46.67 46.13
N ALA A 214 -13.39 45.75 45.30
CA ALA A 214 -13.83 44.41 45.68
C ALA A 214 -12.69 43.50 46.19
N VAL A 215 -11.43 43.87 45.96
CA VAL A 215 -10.27 43.11 46.45
C VAL A 215 -9.31 44.00 47.24
N SER A 216 -8.55 43.39 48.13
CA SER A 216 -7.40 44.00 48.79
C SER A 216 -6.16 43.63 48.00
N SER A 217 -5.36 44.61 47.57
CA SER A 217 -4.10 44.37 46.87
C SER A 217 -2.89 44.61 47.77
N SER A 218 -1.86 43.78 47.59
CA SER A 218 -0.51 44.04 48.05
C SER A 218 0.46 43.90 46.88
N GLU A 219 1.36 44.87 46.76
CA GLU A 219 2.36 44.90 45.70
C GLU A 219 3.71 44.51 46.28
N PHE A 220 4.40 43.59 45.61
CA PHE A 220 5.78 43.26 45.93
C PHE A 220 6.59 43.04 44.65
N THR A 221 7.88 43.32 44.72
CA THR A 221 8.78 43.16 43.58
C THR A 221 9.47 41.80 43.66
N ASN A 222 9.35 40.99 42.60
CA ASN A 222 10.15 39.78 42.44
C ASN A 222 11.16 40.01 41.30
N GLY A 223 12.37 40.45 41.68
CA GLY A 223 13.39 40.88 40.71
C GLY A 223 13.04 42.21 40.04
N LYS A 224 12.78 42.18 38.72
CA LYS A 224 12.33 43.36 37.95
C LYS A 224 10.82 43.40 37.71
N LEU A 225 10.09 42.39 38.17
CA LEU A 225 8.66 42.24 37.93
C LEU A 225 7.86 42.72 39.13
N LEU A 226 6.88 43.59 38.87
CA LEU A 226 5.87 43.95 39.85
C LEU A 226 4.83 42.82 39.92
N VAL A 227 4.70 42.21 41.09
CA VAL A 227 3.69 41.20 41.38
C VAL A 227 2.62 41.84 42.23
N VAL A 228 1.37 41.76 41.78
CA VAL A 228 0.21 42.21 42.55
C VAL A 228 -0.50 40.98 43.08
N SER A 229 -0.59 40.86 44.40
CA SER A 229 -1.36 39.82 45.10
C SER A 229 -2.70 40.40 45.52
N CYS A 230 -3.79 39.74 45.17
CA CYS A 230 -5.15 40.21 45.45
C CYS A 230 -5.88 39.20 46.32
N GLN A 231 -6.49 39.71 47.39
CA GLN A 231 -7.36 38.96 48.30
C GLN A 231 -8.79 39.45 48.18
N ARG A 232 -9.74 38.53 48.09
CA ARG A 232 -11.17 38.84 47.96
C ARG A 232 -11.69 39.51 49.24
N LYS A 233 -12.43 40.62 49.13
CA LYS A 233 -13.16 41.19 50.27
C LYS A 233 -14.53 40.51 50.40
N PRO A 234 -14.86 39.94 51.57
CA PRO A 234 -16.19 39.38 51.81
C PRO A 234 -17.30 40.41 51.59
N GLY A 235 -18.40 40.00 50.97
CA GLY A 235 -19.57 40.87 50.72
C GLY A 235 -19.50 41.73 49.45
N TYR A 236 -18.35 41.79 48.77
CA TYR A 236 -18.20 42.52 47.50
C TYR A 236 -18.33 41.61 46.25
N GLY A 237 -18.65 40.33 46.46
CA GLY A 237 -18.81 39.37 45.37
C GLY A 237 -20.08 39.65 44.56
N ILE A 238 -19.98 39.54 43.24
CA ILE A 238 -21.11 39.63 42.32
C ILE A 238 -21.55 38.22 41.94
N GLU A 239 -22.84 37.91 42.13
CA GLU A 239 -23.41 36.62 41.73
C GLU A 239 -23.26 36.43 40.21
N VAL A 240 -22.72 35.30 39.76
CA VAL A 240 -22.47 35.06 38.31
C VAL A 240 -23.76 34.69 37.59
N LEU A 241 -24.55 33.81 38.20
CA LEU A 241 -25.73 33.21 37.58
C LEU A 241 -26.98 33.50 38.40
N GLU A 242 -28.04 33.91 37.71
CA GLU A 242 -29.39 34.05 38.25
C GLU A 242 -30.34 33.31 37.29
N ASN A 243 -31.12 32.34 37.81
CA ASN A 243 -32.04 31.53 37.00
C ASN A 243 -31.38 30.87 35.76
N ASN A 244 -30.18 30.31 35.91
CA ASN A 244 -29.37 29.73 34.82
C ASN A 244 -28.95 30.70 33.70
N GLN A 245 -29.10 32.01 33.89
CA GLN A 245 -28.58 33.04 32.99
C GLN A 245 -27.52 33.89 33.70
N LEU A 246 -26.74 34.69 32.95
CA LEU A 246 -25.82 35.64 33.59
C LEU A 246 -26.64 36.66 34.39
N SER A 247 -26.25 36.91 35.64
CA SER A 247 -26.91 37.93 36.45
C SER A 247 -26.82 39.31 35.79
N GLY A 248 -27.76 40.20 36.11
CA GLY A 248 -27.74 41.57 35.62
C GLY A 248 -26.47 42.32 36.04
N ALA A 249 -26.03 42.13 37.28
CA ALA A 249 -24.82 42.76 37.82
C ALA A 249 -23.54 42.27 37.13
N PHE A 250 -23.43 40.96 36.84
CA PHE A 250 -22.29 40.44 36.09
C PHE A 250 -22.30 40.91 34.63
N THR A 251 -23.46 40.96 34.00
CA THR A 251 -23.60 41.48 32.63
C THR A 251 -23.18 42.96 32.57
N ALA A 252 -23.58 43.77 33.56
CA ALA A 252 -23.16 45.16 33.67
C ALA A 252 -21.64 45.30 33.89
N LEU A 253 -21.02 44.41 34.67
CA LEU A 253 -19.57 44.37 34.81
C LEU A 253 -18.89 44.11 33.45
N LEU A 254 -19.33 43.09 32.71
CA LEU A 254 -18.75 42.76 31.40
C LEU A 254 -18.85 43.92 30.40
N GLN A 255 -19.92 44.71 30.46
CA GLN A 255 -20.09 45.91 29.62
C GLN A 255 -19.16 47.07 30.02
N LYS A 256 -18.74 47.13 31.29
CA LYS A 256 -17.80 48.15 31.78
C LYS A 256 -16.34 47.83 31.44
N ILE A 257 -16.02 46.57 31.12
CA ILE A 257 -14.66 46.18 30.73
C ILE A 257 -14.30 46.92 29.43
N PRO A 258 -13.14 47.62 29.39
CA PRO A 258 -12.69 48.29 28.18
C PRO A 258 -12.65 47.34 26.96
N HIS A 259 -13.15 47.80 25.81
CA HIS A 259 -13.29 46.96 24.60
C HIS A 259 -11.97 46.38 24.07
N ASN A 260 -10.84 46.99 24.43
CA ASN A 260 -9.48 46.56 24.12
C ASN A 260 -8.91 45.52 25.11
N ARG A 261 -9.67 45.15 26.16
CA ARG A 261 -9.26 44.15 27.15
C ARG A 261 -10.19 42.95 27.10
N VAL A 262 -9.61 41.77 27.32
CA VAL A 262 -10.35 40.51 27.40
C VAL A 262 -10.50 40.11 28.88
N PRO A 263 -11.72 39.74 29.34
CA PRO A 263 -11.90 39.21 30.69
C PRO A 263 -11.14 37.90 30.86
N LYS A 264 -10.34 37.80 31.92
CA LYS A 264 -9.59 36.60 32.29
C LYS A 264 -9.99 36.13 33.69
N PHE A 265 -10.61 34.97 33.75
CA PHE A 265 -11.13 34.39 34.98
C PHE A 265 -10.08 33.53 35.67
N PHE A 266 -9.78 33.84 36.93
CA PHE A 266 -9.05 32.97 37.84
C PHE A 266 -10.04 32.14 38.64
N VAL A 267 -10.15 30.86 38.33
CA VAL A 267 -11.22 29.98 38.77
C VAL A 267 -10.74 29.08 39.89
N HIS A 268 -11.31 29.23 41.08
CA HIS A 268 -11.05 28.31 42.19
C HIS A 268 -11.71 26.94 41.96
N PRO A 269 -11.11 25.83 42.45
CA PRO A 269 -11.65 24.48 42.32
C PRO A 269 -13.14 24.36 42.67
N ASN A 270 -13.56 24.99 43.77
CA ASN A 270 -14.97 24.99 44.21
C ASN A 270 -15.96 25.67 43.26
N SER A 271 -15.47 26.34 42.21
CA SER A 271 -16.27 27.09 41.23
C SER A 271 -16.37 26.41 39.89
N ALA A 272 -15.77 25.22 39.71
CA ALA A 272 -15.63 24.58 38.40
C ALA A 272 -16.97 24.41 37.66
N ALA A 273 -18.04 24.03 38.37
CA ALA A 273 -19.37 23.86 37.79
C ALA A 273 -19.97 25.20 37.29
N VAL A 274 -19.83 26.27 38.08
CA VAL A 274 -20.28 27.62 37.72
C VAL A 274 -19.46 28.16 36.56
N ALA A 275 -18.14 27.97 36.61
CA ALA A 275 -17.21 28.36 35.56
C ALA A 275 -17.53 27.71 34.21
N PHE A 276 -17.87 26.41 34.21
CA PHE A 276 -18.28 25.70 33.01
C PHE A 276 -19.54 26.30 32.41
N ARG A 277 -20.60 26.48 33.20
CA ARG A 277 -21.87 27.08 32.73
C ARG A 277 -21.67 28.50 32.22
N MET A 278 -20.96 29.33 32.99
CA MET A 278 -20.61 30.69 32.60
C MET A 278 -19.86 30.71 31.27
N ARG A 279 -18.84 29.86 31.10
CA ARG A 279 -18.05 29.76 29.87
C ARG A 279 -18.93 29.43 28.65
N GLU A 280 -19.84 28.46 28.77
CA GLU A 280 -20.75 28.12 27.67
C GLU A 280 -21.70 29.28 27.32
N ILE A 281 -22.21 30.01 28.32
CA ILE A 281 -23.04 31.19 28.08
C ILE A 281 -22.23 32.31 27.39
N LEU A 282 -20.99 32.56 27.83
CA LEU A 282 -20.12 33.57 27.22
C LEU A 282 -19.76 33.21 25.77
N LYS A 283 -19.47 31.92 25.49
CA LYS A 283 -19.24 31.42 24.13
C LYS A 283 -20.47 31.63 23.23
N ASN A 284 -21.65 31.25 23.70
CA ASN A 284 -22.90 31.41 22.93
C ASN A 284 -23.21 32.89 22.64
N LYS A 285 -22.73 33.81 23.48
CA LYS A 285 -22.80 35.27 23.26
C LYS A 285 -21.63 35.84 22.46
N ASN A 286 -20.72 35.02 21.95
CA ASN A 286 -19.49 35.42 21.25
C ASN A 286 -18.60 36.38 22.06
N ILE A 287 -18.59 36.26 23.39
CA ILE A 287 -17.74 37.07 24.28
C ILE A 287 -16.40 36.36 24.45
N LYS A 288 -15.32 36.98 23.95
CA LYS A 288 -13.95 36.50 24.15
C LYS A 288 -13.61 36.53 25.64
N HIS A 289 -13.01 35.46 26.15
CA HIS A 289 -12.59 35.34 27.53
C HIS A 289 -11.50 34.29 27.70
N GLY A 290 -10.64 34.46 28.70
CA GLY A 290 -9.65 33.46 29.12
C GLY A 290 -9.99 32.87 30.50
N CYS A 291 -9.54 31.64 30.78
CA CYS A 291 -9.67 31.03 32.10
C CYS A 291 -8.34 30.43 32.57
N THR A 292 -8.05 30.57 33.86
CA THR A 292 -6.91 29.95 34.54
C THR A 292 -7.41 29.32 35.83
N LEU A 293 -7.04 28.07 36.10
CA LEU A 293 -7.45 27.37 37.31
C LEU A 293 -6.48 27.70 38.45
N ALA A 294 -7.02 28.01 39.62
CA ALA A 294 -6.25 28.09 40.85
C ALA A 294 -5.80 26.68 41.28
N ALA A 295 -4.62 26.59 41.90
CA ALA A 295 -4.12 25.34 42.45
C ALA A 295 -4.86 24.94 43.74
N SER A 296 -5.41 25.90 44.49
CA SER A 296 -6.21 25.63 45.69
C SER A 296 -7.30 26.68 45.94
N ASP A 297 -8.29 26.35 46.80
CA ASP A 297 -9.38 27.27 47.15
C ASP A 297 -8.93 28.48 47.98
N ASN A 298 -7.80 28.37 48.68
CA ASN A 298 -7.24 29.43 49.53
C ASN A 298 -6.08 30.20 48.86
N GLU A 299 -5.84 29.97 47.57
CA GLU A 299 -4.75 30.62 46.87
C GLU A 299 -5.08 32.08 46.58
N ASP A 300 -4.23 32.99 47.04
CA ASP A 300 -4.31 34.40 46.65
C ASP A 300 -4.06 34.54 45.15
N PHE A 301 -4.92 35.30 44.48
CA PHE A 301 -4.72 35.58 43.07
C PHE A 301 -3.50 36.49 42.90
N LYS A 302 -2.52 36.02 42.13
CA LYS A 302 -1.31 36.78 41.81
C LYS A 302 -1.22 36.97 40.31
N TYR A 303 -0.94 38.21 39.89
CA TYR A 303 -0.61 38.49 38.51
C TYR A 303 0.65 39.33 38.40
N GLN A 304 1.36 39.12 37.30
CA GLN A 304 2.53 39.90 36.93
C GLN A 304 2.10 40.90 35.87
N TYR A 305 2.32 42.18 36.15
CA TYR A 305 2.13 43.22 35.17
C TYR A 305 3.42 43.40 34.38
N THR A 306 3.35 43.09 33.08
CA THR A 306 4.45 43.34 32.17
C THR A 306 3.90 44.17 31.01
N PRO A 307 4.33 45.43 30.84
CA PRO A 307 3.90 46.23 29.70
C PRO A 307 4.38 45.57 28.39
N ASN A 308 3.54 45.59 27.36
CA ASN A 308 3.83 45.08 26.01
C ASN A 308 4.07 43.55 25.89
N VAL A 309 3.32 42.73 26.63
CA VAL A 309 3.37 41.25 26.50
C VAL A 309 2.16 40.73 25.74
N ALA A 310 2.37 39.78 24.83
CA ALA A 310 1.29 39.05 24.19
C ALA A 310 0.62 38.12 25.22
N TYR A 311 -0.65 38.36 25.50
CA TYR A 311 -1.44 37.54 26.43
C TYR A 311 -2.19 36.45 25.68
N GLU A 312 -2.16 35.23 26.22
CA GLU A 312 -2.98 34.12 25.76
C GLU A 312 -4.41 34.25 26.33
N TYR A 313 -5.41 34.17 25.44
CA TYR A 313 -6.83 34.17 25.77
C TYR A 313 -7.51 32.90 25.27
#